data_AF-T1G8S2-F1
#
_entry.id   AF-T1G8S2-F1
#
_cell.length_a   1.000
_cell.length_b   1.000
_cell.length_c   1.000
_cell.angle_alpha   90.00
_cell.angle_beta   90.00
_cell.angle_gamma   90.00
#
_symmetry.space_group_name_H-M   'P 1'
#
loop_
_entity.id
_entity.type
_entity.pdbx_description
1 polymer ?
#
loop_
_entity_poly.entity_id
_entity_poly.type
_entity_poly.pdbx_seq_one_letter_code
_entity_poly.pdbx_strand_id
1 'polypeptide(L)'
;VMNRWEKVKQQTTLRLQKLNDSKDYQQFLLAVHDVTSWINEKMQTALDESYNDPSNLQGKIQKNQAFQAEVLTNRSRVDVVMKEGDKFVSKQHYASDVIREKMMELEGLWKDLLDATEEKKRRLLEAYEVCS
;
A
#
# COMPACT_ATOMS: atom_id res chain seq x y z
N VAL A 1 22.54 -11.44 46.77
CA VAL A 1 21.15 -10.97 46.48
C VAL A 1 21.12 -10.05 45.25
N MET A 2 22.04 -9.08 45.11
CA MET A 2 22.16 -8.18 43.93
C MET A 2 22.12 -8.89 42.58
N ASN A 3 22.88 -9.98 42.41
CA ASN A 3 22.97 -10.75 41.16
C ASN A 3 21.64 -11.39 40.69
N ARG A 4 20.72 -11.73 41.62
CA ARG A 4 19.39 -12.28 41.25
C ARG A 4 18.46 -11.16 40.77
N TRP A 5 18.51 -10.01 41.43
CA TRP A 5 17.68 -8.85 41.08
C TRP A 5 18.07 -8.27 39.72
N GLU A 6 19.37 -8.16 39.42
CA GLU A 6 19.86 -7.73 38.11
C GLU A 6 19.44 -8.69 36.99
N LYS A 7 19.54 -10.00 37.22
CA LYS A 7 19.10 -11.02 36.26
C LYS A 7 17.59 -10.93 35.97
N VAL A 8 16.76 -10.78 37.01
CA VAL A 8 15.29 -10.62 36.85
C VAL A 8 14.95 -9.33 36.12
N LYS A 9 15.66 -8.22 36.42
CA LYS A 9 15.48 -6.94 35.73
C LYS A 9 15.82 -7.06 34.24
N GLN A 10 16.97 -7.65 33.90
CA GLN A 10 17.38 -7.88 32.51
C GLN A 10 16.38 -8.77 31.75
N GLN A 11 15.91 -9.86 32.36
CA GLN A 11 14.93 -10.76 31.75
C GLN A 11 13.59 -10.06 31.49
N THR A 12 13.13 -9.24 32.44
CA THR A 12 11.90 -8.44 32.28
C THR A 12 12.04 -7.43 31.15
N THR A 13 13.16 -6.71 31.07
CA THR A 13 13.43 -5.75 29.98
C THR A 13 13.44 -6.44 28.62
N LEU A 14 14.12 -7.58 28.49
CA LEU A 14 14.16 -8.33 27.24
C LEU A 14 12.76 -8.83 26.83
N ARG A 15 11.97 -9.30 27.79
CA ARG A 15 10.59 -9.75 27.52
C ARG A 15 9.71 -8.60 27.05
N LEU A 16 9.84 -7.42 27.67
CA LEU A 16 9.10 -6.22 27.27
C LEU A 16 9.49 -5.77 25.85
N GLN A 17 10.78 -5.80 25.52
CA GLN A 17 11.26 -5.48 24.16
C GLN A 17 10.63 -6.42 23.12
N LYS A 18 10.71 -7.74 23.34
CA LYS A 18 10.11 -8.72 22.42
C LYS A 18 8.60 -8.55 22.25
N LEU A 19 7.89 -8.17 23.31
CA LEU A 19 6.45 -7.92 23.26
C LEU A 19 6.14 -6.67 22.42
N ASN A 20 6.89 -5.59 22.61
CA ASN A 20 6.74 -4.37 21.81
C ASN A 20 7.07 -4.63 20.34
N ASP A 21 8.18 -5.31 20.05
CA ASP A 21 8.57 -5.67 18.69
C ASP A 21 7.49 -6.51 17.99
N SER A 22 6.91 -7.48 18.71
CA SER A 22 5.80 -8.29 18.18
C SER A 22 4.55 -7.46 17.93
N LYS A 23 4.21 -6.55 18.83
CA LYS A 23 3.05 -5.66 18.69
C LYS A 23 3.21 -4.74 17.48
N ASP A 24 4.35 -4.07 17.38
CA ASP A 24 4.64 -3.13 16.29
C ASP A 24 4.64 -3.88 14.94
N TYR A 25 5.20 -5.09 14.90
CA TYR A 25 5.17 -5.93 13.69
C TYR A 25 3.74 -6.30 13.25
N GLN A 26 2.86 -6.64 14.20
CA GLN A 26 1.45 -6.91 13.87
C GLN A 26 0.74 -5.65 13.35
N GLN A 27 1.03 -4.48 13.90
CA GLN A 27 0.47 -3.22 13.40
C GLN A 27 0.92 -2.91 11.98
N PHE A 28 2.20 -3.16 11.66
CA PHE A 28 2.71 -3.06 10.29
C PHE A 28 1.97 -4.00 9.33
N LEU A 29 1.76 -5.26 9.70
CA LEU A 29 1.04 -6.23 8.86
C LEU A 29 -0.40 -5.80 8.58
N LEU A 30 -1.09 -5.25 9.58
CA LEU A 30 -2.44 -4.70 9.41
C LEU A 30 -2.42 -3.51 8.44
N ALA A 31 -1.45 -2.60 8.57
CA ALA A 31 -1.32 -1.46 7.67
C ALA A 31 -1.05 -1.90 6.22
N VAL A 32 -0.17 -2.88 6.01
CA VAL A 32 0.07 -3.48 4.67
C VAL A 32 -1.23 -4.07 4.11
N HIS A 33 -1.97 -4.86 4.90
CA HIS A 33 -3.22 -5.47 4.48
C HIS A 33 -4.27 -4.43 4.07
N ASP A 34 -4.43 -3.35 4.86
CA ASP A 34 -5.42 -2.32 4.60
C ASP A 34 -5.11 -1.53 3.33
N VAL A 35 -3.83 -1.19 3.10
CA VAL A 35 -3.42 -0.51 1.86
C VAL A 35 -3.56 -1.46 0.66
N THR A 36 -3.20 -2.73 0.82
CA THR A 36 -3.34 -3.75 -0.23
C THR A 36 -4.80 -3.94 -0.64
N SER A 37 -5.71 -4.03 0.34
CA SER A 37 -7.15 -4.15 0.10
C SER A 37 -7.69 -2.94 -0.65
N TRP A 38 -7.27 -1.74 -0.26
CA TRP A 38 -7.64 -0.50 -0.96
C TRP A 38 -7.12 -0.49 -2.40
N ILE A 39 -5.86 -0.90 -2.64
CA ILE A 39 -5.31 -0.98 -4.01
C ILE A 39 -6.13 -1.95 -4.86
N ASN A 40 -6.46 -3.13 -4.33
CA ASN A 40 -7.26 -4.13 -5.03
C ASN A 40 -8.67 -3.61 -5.38
N GLU A 41 -9.32 -2.87 -4.48
CA GLU A 41 -10.61 -2.22 -4.75
C GLU A 41 -10.50 -1.21 -5.92
N LYS A 42 -9.47 -0.36 -5.89
CA LYS A 42 -9.25 0.63 -6.96
C LYS A 42 -8.85 -0.03 -8.28
N MET A 43 -8.13 -1.15 -8.23
CA MET A 43 -7.80 -1.95 -9.41
C MET A 43 -9.07 -2.43 -10.13
N GLN A 44 -10.10 -2.87 -9.40
CA GLN A 44 -11.37 -3.24 -10.04
C GLN A 44 -12.02 -2.06 -10.76
N THR A 45 -11.91 -0.84 -10.19
CA THR A 45 -12.42 0.38 -10.83
C THR A 45 -11.60 0.78 -12.06
N ALA A 46 -10.27 0.59 -12.01
CA ALA A 46 -9.37 0.87 -13.13
C ALA A 46 -9.55 -0.12 -14.30
N LEU A 47 -9.88 -1.38 -14.01
CA LEU A 47 -10.10 -2.41 -15.03
C LEU A 47 -11.53 -2.44 -15.57
N ASP A 48 -12.48 -1.73 -14.94
CA ASP A 48 -13.86 -1.64 -15.43
C ASP A 48 -13.92 -1.05 -16.85
N GLU A 49 -14.50 -1.83 -17.78
CA GLU A 49 -14.58 -1.53 -19.22
C GLU A 49 -15.85 -0.77 -19.64
N SER A 50 -16.57 -0.15 -18.68
CA SER A 50 -17.76 0.66 -18.94
C SER A 50 -17.53 1.86 -19.91
N TYR A 51 -16.29 2.15 -20.28
CA TYR A 51 -15.94 3.14 -21.31
C TYR A 51 -16.26 2.69 -22.75
N ASN A 52 -16.53 1.41 -23.00
CA ASN A 52 -16.87 0.90 -24.34
C ASN A 52 -18.23 1.39 -24.87
N ASP A 53 -19.09 1.96 -24.02
CA ASP A 53 -20.31 2.64 -24.45
C ASP A 53 -19.98 4.10 -24.85
N PRO A 54 -20.23 4.52 -26.10
CA PRO A 54 -19.95 5.88 -26.58
C PRO A 54 -20.83 6.95 -25.92
N SER A 55 -21.85 6.58 -25.13
CA SER A 55 -22.68 7.55 -24.43
C SER A 55 -21.91 8.29 -23.32
N ASN A 56 -22.16 9.61 -23.21
CA ASN A 56 -21.64 10.48 -22.14
C ASN A 56 -20.12 10.43 -21.92
N LEU A 57 -19.35 10.40 -23.01
CA LEU A 57 -17.90 10.22 -22.96
C LEU A 57 -17.16 11.35 -22.21
N GLN A 58 -17.62 12.59 -22.33
CA GLN A 58 -17.08 13.72 -21.57
C GLN A 58 -17.23 13.53 -20.05
N GLY A 59 -18.39 13.03 -19.58
CA GLY A 59 -18.60 12.73 -18.16
C GLY A 59 -17.69 11.60 -17.68
N LYS A 60 -17.43 10.59 -18.52
CA LYS A 60 -16.50 9.50 -18.22
C LYS A 60 -15.05 10.00 -18.09
N ILE A 61 -14.62 10.92 -18.96
CA ILE A 61 -13.30 11.55 -18.87
C ILE A 61 -13.13 12.31 -17.55
N GLN A 62 -14.10 13.14 -17.17
CA GLN A 62 -14.04 13.89 -15.90
C GLN A 62 -14.00 12.95 -14.69
N LYS A 63 -14.81 11.89 -14.69
CA LYS A 63 -14.79 10.87 -13.63
C LYS A 63 -13.41 10.18 -13.53
N ASN A 64 -12.80 9.86 -14.67
CA ASN A 64 -11.47 9.24 -14.71
C ASN A 64 -10.37 10.18 -14.22
N GLN A 65 -10.47 11.49 -14.50
CA GLN A 65 -9.54 12.49 -13.94
C GLN A 65 -9.65 12.59 -12.41
N ALA A 66 -10.88 12.58 -11.87
CA ALA A 66 -11.09 12.57 -10.42
C ALA A 66 -10.52 11.29 -9.78
N PHE A 67 -10.73 10.14 -10.42
CA PHE A 67 -10.15 8.86 -9.98
C PHE A 67 -8.61 8.88 -9.98
N GLN A 68 -7.97 9.41 -11.04
CA GLN A 68 -6.51 9.59 -11.06
C GLN A 68 -6.01 10.46 -9.91
N ALA A 69 -6.68 11.58 -9.63
CA ALA A 69 -6.31 12.44 -8.51
C ALA A 69 -6.46 11.73 -7.16
N GLU A 70 -7.54 10.96 -6.97
CA GLU A 70 -7.73 10.12 -5.78
C GLU A 70 -6.60 9.11 -5.64
N VAL A 71 -6.24 8.39 -6.71
CA VAL A 71 -5.13 7.43 -6.68
C VAL A 71 -3.85 8.14 -6.26
N LEU A 72 -3.45 9.21 -6.94
CA LEU A 72 -2.18 9.91 -6.67
C LEU A 72 -2.10 10.46 -5.23
N THR A 73 -3.18 11.02 -4.68
CA THR A 73 -3.19 11.54 -3.30
C THR A 73 -3.01 10.44 -2.25
N ASN A 74 -3.37 9.20 -2.57
CA ASN A 74 -3.20 8.05 -1.68
C ASN A 74 -1.77 7.48 -1.69
N ARG A 75 -0.85 7.97 -2.54
CA ARG A 75 0.58 7.55 -2.54
C ARG A 75 1.20 7.67 -1.15
N SER A 76 0.84 8.73 -0.43
CA SER A 76 1.31 9.00 0.93
C SER A 76 1.03 7.84 1.91
N ARG A 77 -0.06 7.09 1.73
CA ARG A 77 -0.37 5.91 2.57
C ARG A 77 0.59 4.76 2.32
N VAL A 78 0.95 4.52 1.05
CA VAL A 78 1.97 3.53 0.68
C VAL A 78 3.31 3.93 1.29
N ASP A 79 3.73 5.19 1.12
CA ASP A 79 5.03 5.68 1.62
C ASP A 79 5.15 5.58 3.15
N VAL A 80 4.05 5.79 3.89
CA VAL A 80 4.02 5.59 5.35
C VAL A 80 4.32 4.14 5.71
N VAL A 81 3.68 3.18 5.05
CA VAL A 81 3.91 1.74 5.29
C VAL A 81 5.34 1.34 4.92
N MET A 82 5.86 1.84 3.80
CA MET A 82 7.25 1.58 3.38
C MET A 82 8.25 2.12 4.43
N LYS A 83 8.04 3.35 4.90
CA LYS A 83 8.88 3.95 5.95
C LYS A 83 8.80 3.20 7.27
N GLU A 84 7.67 2.60 7.61
CA GLU A 84 7.55 1.73 8.79
C GLU A 84 8.33 0.42 8.60
N GLY A 85 8.21 -0.23 7.44
CA GLY A 85 8.98 -1.42 7.12
C GLY A 85 10.49 -1.20 7.14
N ASP A 86 10.97 -0.07 6.60
CA ASP A 86 12.39 0.32 6.65
C ASP A 86 12.92 0.47 8.09
N LYS A 87 12.08 0.92 9.03
CA LYS A 87 12.46 0.99 10.45
C LYS A 87 12.68 -0.40 11.04
N PHE A 88 11.90 -1.40 10.66
CA PHE A 88 12.13 -2.77 11.12
C PHE A 88 13.40 -3.35 10.52
N VAL A 89 13.61 -3.14 9.22
CA VAL A 89 14.79 -3.62 8.50
C VAL A 89 16.08 -3.00 9.06
N SER A 90 16.10 -1.69 9.29
CA SER A 90 17.27 -0.99 9.86
C SER A 90 17.60 -1.43 11.29
N LYS A 91 16.60 -1.85 12.07
CA LYS A 91 16.78 -2.43 13.40
C LYS A 91 17.19 -3.91 13.39
N GLN A 92 17.38 -4.52 12.21
CA GLN A 92 17.63 -5.96 12.06
C GLN A 92 16.55 -6.81 12.76
N HIS A 93 15.29 -6.39 12.64
CA HIS A 93 14.16 -7.11 13.21
C HIS A 93 14.11 -8.56 12.70
N TYR A 94 13.66 -9.52 13.52
CA TYR A 94 13.69 -10.95 13.18
C TYR A 94 12.89 -11.29 11.90
N ALA A 95 11.91 -10.46 11.54
CA ALA A 95 11.07 -10.62 10.35
C ALA A 95 11.51 -9.76 9.15
N SER A 96 12.75 -9.22 9.16
CA SER A 96 13.20 -8.26 8.13
C SER A 96 13.04 -8.77 6.70
N ASP A 97 13.28 -10.06 6.44
CA ASP A 97 13.16 -10.62 5.09
C ASP A 97 11.71 -10.64 4.60
N VAL A 98 10.78 -11.07 5.47
CA VAL A 98 9.33 -11.06 5.19
C VAL A 98 8.81 -9.63 5.00
N ILE A 99 9.32 -8.69 5.79
CA ILE A 99 8.95 -7.27 5.69
C ILE A 99 9.39 -6.70 4.33
N ARG A 100 10.62 -7.00 3.88
CA ARG A 100 11.09 -6.58 2.55
C ARG A 100 10.24 -7.17 1.43
N GLU A 101 9.90 -8.45 1.51
CA GLU A 101 9.03 -9.11 0.54
C GLU A 101 7.66 -8.42 0.45
N LYS A 102 7.00 -8.19 1.58
CA LYS A 102 5.71 -7.49 1.66
C LYS A 102 5.78 -6.05 1.12
N MET A 103 6.87 -5.34 1.37
CA MET A 103 7.09 -4.00 0.82
C MET A 103 7.28 -4.02 -0.70
N MET A 104 8.03 -4.98 -1.24
CA MET A 104 8.17 -5.14 -2.70
C MET A 104 6.84 -5.49 -3.36
N GLU A 105 6.07 -6.42 -2.78
CA GLU A 105 4.73 -6.76 -3.26
C GLU A 105 3.82 -5.52 -3.30
N LEU A 106 3.78 -4.75 -2.21
CA LEU A 106 2.94 -3.56 -2.11
C LEU A 106 3.30 -2.50 -3.15
N GLU A 107 4.59 -2.24 -3.36
CA GLU A 107 5.07 -1.31 -4.38
C GLU A 107 4.77 -1.81 -5.80
N GLY A 108 4.85 -3.12 -6.03
CA GLY A 108 4.43 -3.75 -7.29
C GLY A 108 2.94 -3.52 -7.58
N LEU A 109 2.06 -3.83 -6.62
CA LEU A 109 0.62 -3.60 -6.74
C LEU A 109 0.28 -2.13 -6.97
N TRP A 110 1.01 -1.22 -6.31
CA TRP A 110 0.86 0.21 -6.52
C TRP A 110 1.19 0.61 -7.97
N LYS A 111 2.32 0.13 -8.50
CA LYS A 111 2.71 0.39 -9.89
C LYS A 111 1.67 -0.14 -10.87
N ASP A 112 1.21 -1.37 -10.67
CA ASP A 112 0.18 -1.97 -11.52
C ASP A 112 -1.10 -1.13 -11.54
N LEU A 113 -1.51 -0.58 -10.39
CA LEU A 113 -2.67 0.32 -10.31
C LEU A 113 -2.46 1.61 -11.12
N LEU A 114 -1.27 2.21 -11.06
CA LEU A 114 -0.96 3.39 -11.86
C LEU A 114 -1.02 3.08 -13.36
N ASP A 115 -0.41 1.97 -13.77
CA ASP A 115 -0.37 1.54 -15.17
C ASP A 115 -1.80 1.27 -15.69
N ALA A 116 -2.63 0.56 -14.93
CA ALA A 116 -4.03 0.32 -15.28
C ALA A 116 -4.85 1.62 -15.37
N THR A 117 -4.60 2.58 -14.48
CA THR A 117 -5.28 3.88 -14.46
C THR A 117 -4.92 4.73 -15.68
N GLU A 118 -3.65 4.78 -16.07
CA GLU A 118 -3.21 5.49 -17.28
C GLU A 118 -3.69 4.80 -18.56
N GLU A 119 -3.73 3.46 -18.59
CA GLU A 119 -4.27 2.73 -19.73
C GLU A 119 -5.77 3.02 -19.96
N LYS A 120 -6.57 3.07 -18.89
CA LYS A 120 -7.98 3.45 -18.97
C LYS A 120 -8.16 4.88 -19.50
N LYS A 121 -7.31 5.82 -19.08
CA LYS A 121 -7.28 7.19 -19.60
C LYS A 121 -6.97 7.21 -21.09
N ARG A 122 -5.94 6.49 -21.53
CA ARG A 122 -5.55 6.42 -22.95
C ARG A 122 -6.72 5.94 -23.81
N ARG A 123 -7.35 4.83 -23.43
CA ARG A 123 -8.51 4.28 -24.15
C ARG A 123 -9.70 5.24 -24.21
N LEU A 124 -9.98 5.96 -23.11
CA LEU A 124 -11.06 6.95 -23.06
C LEU A 124 -10.81 8.14 -24.02
N LEU A 125 -9.56 8.59 -24.13
CA LEU A 125 -9.19 9.67 -25.04
C LEU A 125 -9.26 9.21 -26.50
N GLU A 126 -8.77 8.02 -26.81
CA GLU A 126 -8.85 7.43 -28.15
C GLU A 126 -10.32 7.27 -28.61
N ALA A 127 -11.19 6.77 -27.73
CA ALA A 127 -12.62 6.68 -28.03
C ALA A 127 -13.25 8.06 -28.28
N TYR A 128 -12.76 9.11 -27.60
CA TYR A 128 -13.27 10.47 -27.76
C TYR A 128 -12.87 11.08 -29.09
N GLU A 129 -11.62 10.90 -29.50
CA GLU A 129 -11.12 11.36 -30.79
C GLU A 129 -11.80 10.66 -31.98
N VAL A 130 -12.16 9.37 -31.85
CA VAL A 130 -12.87 8.63 -32.91
C VAL A 130 -14.33 9.07 -33.06
N CYS A 131 -14.97 9.51 -31.97
CA CYS A 131 -16.39 9.92 -31.96
C CYS A 131 -16.62 11.43 -32.13
N SER A 132 -15.57 12.26 -32.09
CA SER A 132 -15.61 13.71 -32.29
C SER A 132 -15.41 14.11 -33.76
#